data_AF-A0A8J3HXF1-F1
#
_entry.id   AF-A0A8J3HXF1-F1
#
_cell.length_a   1.000
_cell.length_b   1.000
_cell.length_c   1.000
_cell.angle_alpha   90.00
_cell.angle_beta   90.00
_cell.angle_gamma   90.00
#
_symmetry.space_group_name_H-M   'P 1'
#
loop_
_entity.id
_entity.type
_entity.pdbx_description
1 polymer ?
#
loop_
_entity_poly.entity_id
_entity_poly.type
_entity_poly.pdbx_seq_one_letter_code
_entity_poly.pdbx_strand_id
1 'polypeptide(L)'
;MPGPRQRQQKPPPPKEKRSSTPTFLLELPLAVDPGQATRLRAHLEAARHLYNAILSQGQKRLRRMRADAAWQAARELPRTQKAQRAAAFSALRTQYGFTEAALHEAIKSLRVGWIAEHIEAVLAQTLATRAYRALNRVCLGKAKRVRFKSRGRGFCSIENKRHDTGLRFVLQPPEKGNAGFLLWNGDRLPARIDWQDEVVCHGLRHRIKYARLLQRPASSKRAAGADAEGDRYCVQLALEGMPHRKAKHTVGQGIVGADLGPSTLALVPQEGEASLEVLCVELAPDERAIRRLQRQMDRQRRVANPEHYDEKGRLKKQGTKKRRWKQSKRYQATRRRKASKERKLVAHRKSLHGRKVHEVLALGNTIILEKISYKAWQRQFGTSVGLRAPGMFVAWLRVRPKRRLIFCRARARPHSGEVSNAAPYFQPKGMGGL
;
A
#
# COMPACT_ATOMS: atom_id res chain seq x y z
N MET A 1 20.41 62.15 -18.46
CA MET A 1 20.04 60.73 -18.61
C MET A 1 19.96 60.07 -17.23
N PRO A 2 18.76 59.82 -16.66
CA PRO A 2 18.65 59.09 -15.40
C PRO A 2 18.72 57.57 -15.66
N GLY A 3 19.58 56.88 -14.90
CA GLY A 3 19.87 55.45 -15.06
C GLY A 3 18.69 54.52 -14.71
N PRO A 4 18.72 53.26 -15.20
CA PRO A 4 17.61 52.33 -15.08
C PRO A 4 17.42 51.86 -13.63
N ARG A 5 16.22 52.10 -13.08
CA ARG A 5 15.80 51.58 -11.77
C ARG A 5 15.67 50.06 -11.81
N GLN A 6 16.51 49.36 -11.06
CA GLN A 6 16.38 47.92 -10.84
C GLN A 6 15.07 47.63 -10.09
N ARG A 7 14.12 46.98 -10.76
CA ARG A 7 12.92 46.41 -10.12
C ARG A 7 13.35 45.26 -9.20
N GLN A 8 13.37 45.50 -7.90
CA GLN A 8 13.46 44.44 -6.90
C GLN A 8 12.24 43.52 -7.02
N GLN A 9 12.45 42.28 -7.47
CA GLN A 9 11.41 41.27 -7.49
C GLN A 9 11.09 40.86 -6.05
N LYS A 10 9.89 41.18 -5.57
CA LYS A 10 9.39 40.68 -4.28
C LYS A 10 9.39 39.15 -4.29
N PRO A 11 9.89 38.48 -3.24
CA PRO A 11 9.83 37.02 -3.15
C PRO A 11 8.35 36.56 -3.15
N PRO A 12 8.04 35.43 -3.80
CA PRO A 12 6.67 34.93 -3.86
C PRO A 12 6.15 34.66 -2.44
N PRO A 13 4.87 34.96 -2.16
CA PRO A 13 4.31 34.77 -0.83
C PRO A 13 4.46 33.30 -0.39
N PRO A 14 4.71 33.05 0.90
CA PRO A 14 4.86 31.71 1.42
C PRO A 14 3.57 30.92 1.12
N LYS A 15 3.71 29.81 0.38
CA LYS A 15 2.58 28.92 0.08
C LYS A 15 1.98 28.43 1.39
N GLU A 16 0.78 28.91 1.71
CA GLU A 16 -0.02 28.42 2.83
C GLU A 16 -0.09 26.88 2.77
N LYS A 17 0.39 26.24 3.82
CA LYS A 17 0.25 24.79 3.97
C LYS A 17 -1.23 24.52 4.16
N ARG A 18 -1.88 23.95 3.14
CA ARG A 18 -3.26 23.44 3.24
C ARG A 18 -3.41 22.65 4.54
N SER A 19 -4.41 23.01 5.35
CA SER A 19 -4.72 22.32 6.60
C SER A 19 -4.91 20.82 6.31
N SER A 20 -4.24 19.99 7.09
CA SER A 20 -4.28 18.53 6.92
C SER A 20 -5.57 17.99 7.50
N THR A 21 -6.69 18.10 6.77
CA THR A 21 -7.95 17.53 7.22
C THR A 21 -7.92 16.00 7.15
N PRO A 22 -8.58 15.28 8.10
CA PRO A 22 -8.70 13.83 8.06
C PRO A 22 -9.23 13.34 6.70
N THR A 23 -8.83 12.13 6.33
CA THR A 23 -9.22 11.52 5.05
C THR A 23 -9.64 10.08 5.26
N PHE A 24 -10.80 9.71 4.74
CA PHE A 24 -11.27 8.33 4.68
C PHE A 24 -11.53 7.90 3.24
N LEU A 25 -11.65 6.58 3.03
CA LEU A 25 -11.78 6.00 1.70
C LEU A 25 -13.15 5.34 1.57
N LEU A 26 -13.89 5.72 0.53
CA LEU A 26 -15.06 5.00 0.05
C LEU A 26 -14.70 4.31 -1.26
N GLU A 27 -15.13 3.06 -1.45
CA GLU A 27 -14.90 2.33 -2.69
C GLU A 27 -16.22 1.91 -3.30
N LEU A 28 -16.43 2.26 -4.56
CA LEU A 28 -17.64 1.96 -5.32
C LEU A 28 -17.28 1.11 -6.55
N PRO A 29 -17.95 -0.03 -6.79
CA PRO A 29 -17.76 -0.80 -8.02
C PRO A 29 -18.17 0.01 -9.26
N LEU A 30 -17.48 -0.17 -10.37
CA LEU A 30 -17.82 0.45 -11.64
C LEU A 30 -18.48 -0.58 -12.57
N ALA A 31 -19.50 -0.15 -13.30
CA ALA A 31 -19.97 -0.84 -14.51
C ALA A 31 -19.07 -0.41 -15.67
N VAL A 32 -18.41 -1.36 -16.32
CA VAL A 32 -17.45 -1.11 -17.39
C VAL A 32 -17.77 -2.03 -18.54
N ASP A 33 -18.03 -1.47 -19.72
CA ASP A 33 -18.25 -2.25 -20.93
C ASP A 33 -16.92 -2.79 -21.53
N PRO A 34 -16.96 -3.74 -22.48
CA PRO A 34 -15.75 -4.33 -23.06
C PRO A 34 -14.80 -3.33 -23.74
N GLY A 35 -15.34 -2.29 -24.38
CA GLY A 35 -14.57 -1.24 -25.05
C GLY A 35 -13.86 -0.34 -24.03
N GLN A 36 -14.59 0.13 -23.03
CA GLN A 36 -14.04 0.87 -21.88
C GLN A 36 -12.97 0.04 -21.16
N ALA A 37 -13.22 -1.24 -20.89
CA ALA A 37 -12.24 -2.12 -20.24
C ALA A 37 -10.93 -2.22 -21.04
N THR A 38 -11.01 -2.24 -22.37
CA THR A 38 -9.84 -2.25 -23.26
C THR A 38 -9.05 -0.95 -23.16
N ARG A 39 -9.71 0.21 -23.20
CA ARG A 39 -9.07 1.52 -23.00
C ARG A 39 -8.44 1.64 -21.61
N LEU A 40 -9.16 1.25 -20.55
CA LEU A 40 -8.63 1.24 -19.18
C LEU A 40 -7.36 0.39 -19.05
N ARG A 41 -7.31 -0.79 -19.68
CA ARG A 41 -6.08 -1.61 -19.71
C ARG A 41 -4.94 -0.91 -20.45
N ALA A 42 -5.23 -0.23 -21.56
CA ALA A 42 -4.22 0.55 -22.29
C ALA A 42 -3.67 1.69 -21.41
N HIS A 43 -4.54 2.43 -20.70
CA HIS A 43 -4.11 3.47 -19.76
C HIS A 43 -3.24 2.91 -18.62
N LEU A 44 -3.64 1.79 -18.02
CA LEU A 44 -2.86 1.16 -16.96
C LEU A 44 -1.51 0.63 -17.48
N GLU A 45 -1.43 0.22 -18.74
CA GLU A 45 -0.18 -0.18 -19.37
C GLU A 45 0.73 1.03 -19.66
N ALA A 46 0.18 2.15 -20.14
CA ALA A 46 0.90 3.42 -20.26
C ALA A 46 1.46 3.87 -18.90
N ALA A 47 0.64 3.82 -17.85
CA ALA A 47 1.07 4.12 -16.48
C ALA A 47 2.20 3.18 -16.01
N ARG A 48 2.16 1.89 -16.37
CA ARG A 48 3.21 0.91 -16.06
C ARG A 48 4.53 1.29 -16.72
N HIS A 49 4.49 1.66 -18.00
CA HIS A 49 5.66 2.09 -18.78
C HIS A 49 6.26 3.35 -18.20
N LEU A 50 5.44 4.39 -18.00
CA LEU A 50 5.88 5.67 -17.44
C LEU A 50 6.49 5.51 -16.03
N TYR A 51 5.82 4.78 -15.13
CA TYR A 51 6.33 4.51 -13.79
C TYR A 51 7.70 3.80 -13.82
N ASN A 52 7.87 2.82 -14.71
CA ASN A 52 9.14 2.12 -14.86
C ASN A 52 10.24 3.01 -15.46
N ALA A 53 9.90 3.87 -16.41
CA ALA A 53 10.84 4.83 -16.98
C ALA A 53 11.34 5.83 -15.93
N ILE A 54 10.44 6.38 -15.11
CA ILE A 54 10.77 7.28 -14.00
C ILE A 54 11.66 6.55 -12.97
N LEU A 55 11.32 5.30 -12.61
CA LEU A 55 12.17 4.49 -11.73
C LEU A 55 13.57 4.28 -12.30
N SER A 56 13.69 4.02 -13.60
CA SER A 56 14.98 3.83 -14.27
C SER A 56 15.82 5.11 -14.24
N GLN A 57 15.23 6.26 -14.58
CA GLN A 57 15.91 7.55 -14.48
C GLN A 57 16.34 7.86 -13.04
N GLY A 58 15.44 7.74 -12.08
CA GLY A 58 15.77 8.00 -10.67
C GLY A 58 16.81 7.03 -10.11
N GLN A 59 16.86 5.79 -10.59
CA GLN A 59 17.92 4.84 -10.22
C GLN A 59 19.27 5.21 -10.84
N LYS A 60 19.31 5.75 -12.07
CA LYS A 60 20.54 6.30 -12.66
C LYS A 60 21.05 7.49 -11.84
N ARG A 61 20.17 8.44 -11.51
CA ARG A 61 20.50 9.62 -10.67
C ARG A 61 21.03 9.22 -9.30
N LEU A 62 20.36 8.29 -8.61
CA LEU A 62 20.81 7.77 -7.31
C LEU A 62 22.17 7.06 -7.39
N ARG A 63 22.46 6.32 -8.47
CA ARG A 63 23.77 5.67 -8.65
C ARG A 63 24.87 6.69 -8.84
N ARG A 64 24.67 7.71 -9.69
CA ARG A 64 25.62 8.80 -9.90
C ARG A 64 25.88 9.56 -8.60
N MET A 65 24.82 9.94 -7.89
CA MET A 65 24.91 10.62 -6.59
C MET A 65 25.71 9.81 -5.56
N ARG A 66 25.59 8.48 -5.53
CA ARG A 66 26.33 7.62 -4.60
C ARG A 66 27.79 7.38 -4.99
N ALA A 67 28.13 7.60 -6.25
CA ALA A 67 29.49 7.45 -6.76
C ALA A 67 30.34 8.71 -6.52
N ASP A 68 29.69 9.85 -6.27
CA ASP A 68 30.37 11.10 -5.93
C ASP A 68 31.15 10.97 -4.60
N ALA A 69 32.38 11.48 -4.56
CA ALA A 69 33.18 11.56 -3.33
C ALA A 69 32.48 12.39 -2.25
N ALA A 70 31.75 13.45 -2.64
CA ALA A 70 30.98 14.28 -1.71
C ALA A 70 29.87 13.49 -0.99
N TRP A 71 29.39 12.37 -1.56
CA TRP A 71 28.47 11.47 -0.85
C TRP A 71 29.15 10.74 0.29
N GLN A 72 30.41 10.32 0.15
CA GLN A 72 31.15 9.71 1.26
C GLN A 72 31.51 10.75 2.32
N ALA A 73 31.95 11.95 1.93
CA ALA A 73 32.16 13.06 2.85
C ALA A 73 30.89 13.37 3.67
N ALA A 74 29.73 13.45 3.02
CA ALA A 74 28.44 13.62 3.71
C ALA A 74 28.07 12.43 4.62
N ARG A 75 28.60 11.22 4.34
CA ARG A 75 28.42 10.04 5.19
C ARG A 75 29.31 10.04 6.42
N GLU A 76 30.49 10.65 6.35
CA GLU A 76 31.47 10.75 7.44
C GLU A 76 31.07 11.80 8.48
N LEU A 77 30.33 12.84 8.08
CA LEU A 77 29.80 13.85 9.01
C LEU A 77 29.11 13.22 10.23
N PRO A 78 29.47 13.61 11.47
CA PRO A 78 28.86 13.05 12.68
C PRO A 78 27.34 13.11 12.68
N ARG A 79 26.69 12.06 13.20
CA ARG A 79 25.21 12.03 13.32
C ARG A 79 24.66 13.07 14.31
N THR A 80 25.51 13.61 15.18
CA THR A 80 25.22 14.73 16.08
C THR A 80 24.99 16.03 15.32
N GLN A 81 25.74 16.27 14.23
CA GLN A 81 25.61 17.43 13.34
C GLN A 81 24.47 17.27 12.32
N LYS A 82 23.24 17.09 12.82
CA LYS A 82 22.06 16.75 12.00
C LYS A 82 21.80 17.76 10.88
N ALA A 83 21.91 19.06 11.16
CA ALA A 83 21.60 20.13 10.21
C ALA A 83 22.61 20.16 9.04
N GLN A 84 23.90 20.18 9.34
CA GLN A 84 24.97 20.17 8.34
C GLN A 84 24.92 18.90 7.48
N ARG A 85 24.73 17.74 8.11
CA ARG A 85 24.57 16.47 7.39
C ARG A 85 23.34 16.48 6.48
N ALA A 86 22.21 17.02 6.95
CA ALA A 86 21.00 17.14 6.14
C ALA A 86 21.20 18.09 4.95
N ALA A 87 21.88 19.23 5.16
CA ALA A 87 22.22 20.19 4.11
C ALA A 87 23.12 19.55 3.04
N ALA A 88 24.18 18.85 3.44
CA ALA A 88 25.08 18.15 2.51
C ALA A 88 24.34 17.14 1.63
N PHE A 89 23.49 16.28 2.22
CA PHE A 89 22.66 15.37 1.42
C PHE A 89 21.62 16.11 0.57
N SER A 90 21.08 17.24 1.02
CA SER A 90 20.11 18.02 0.25
C SER A 90 20.77 18.65 -0.99
N ALA A 91 21.98 19.18 -0.84
CA ALA A 91 22.79 19.74 -1.93
C ALA A 91 23.06 18.67 -3.01
N LEU A 92 23.58 17.50 -2.60
CA LEU A 92 23.80 16.36 -3.50
C LEU A 92 22.52 15.93 -4.23
N ARG A 93 21.39 15.87 -3.52
CA ARG A 93 20.10 15.52 -4.14
C ARG A 93 19.68 16.54 -5.18
N THR A 94 19.94 17.81 -4.95
CA THR A 94 19.62 18.89 -5.90
C THR A 94 20.53 18.82 -7.12
N GLN A 95 21.85 18.75 -6.91
CA GLN A 95 22.87 18.62 -7.97
C GLN A 95 22.60 17.44 -8.91
N TYR A 96 22.28 16.26 -8.36
CA TYR A 96 22.00 15.06 -9.17
C TYR A 96 20.55 14.93 -9.62
N GLY A 97 19.69 15.93 -9.34
CA GLY A 97 18.27 15.88 -9.66
C GLY A 97 17.53 14.70 -8.99
N PHE A 98 17.97 14.27 -7.81
CA PHE A 98 17.33 13.24 -6.99
C PHE A 98 16.37 13.85 -5.94
N THR A 99 15.48 14.72 -6.42
CA THR A 99 14.37 15.29 -5.64
C THR A 99 13.04 14.90 -6.24
N GLU A 100 11.95 15.02 -5.49
CA GLU A 100 10.61 14.77 -6.01
C GLU A 100 10.29 15.72 -7.18
N ALA A 101 10.60 17.01 -7.03
CA ALA A 101 10.43 18.02 -8.05
C ALA A 101 11.25 17.71 -9.32
N ALA A 102 12.52 17.34 -9.19
CA ALA A 102 13.36 17.00 -10.35
C ALA A 102 12.87 15.74 -11.08
N LEU A 103 12.19 14.82 -10.39
CA LEU A 103 11.52 13.68 -11.04
C LEU A 103 10.17 14.06 -11.64
N HIS A 104 9.47 15.07 -11.13
CA HIS A 104 8.30 15.66 -11.78
C HIS A 104 8.70 16.33 -13.10
N GLU A 105 9.78 17.10 -13.12
CA GLU A 105 10.30 17.70 -14.35
C GLU A 105 10.72 16.65 -15.38
N ALA A 106 11.34 15.57 -14.94
CA ALA A 106 11.72 14.45 -15.80
C ALA A 106 10.54 13.80 -16.53
N ILE A 107 9.31 13.94 -16.03
CA ILE A 107 8.12 13.41 -16.70
C ILE A 107 7.94 14.05 -18.08
N LYS A 108 8.27 15.33 -18.24
CA LYS A 108 8.01 16.07 -19.49
C LYS A 108 8.64 15.38 -20.70
N SER A 109 9.84 14.82 -20.56
CA SER A 109 10.51 14.05 -21.61
C SER A 109 10.13 12.57 -21.67
N LEU A 110 9.52 12.03 -20.61
CA LEU A 110 9.08 10.63 -20.54
C LEU A 110 7.62 10.42 -20.96
N ARG A 111 6.80 11.48 -20.86
CA ARG A 111 5.37 11.50 -21.19
C ARG A 111 5.20 12.07 -22.60
N VAL A 112 5.54 11.27 -23.59
CA VAL A 112 5.49 11.60 -25.02
C VAL A 112 4.76 10.51 -25.81
N GLY A 113 4.26 10.85 -27.01
CA GLY A 113 3.51 9.95 -27.88
C GLY A 113 2.32 9.30 -27.17
N TRP A 114 2.13 8.00 -27.39
CA TRP A 114 1.02 7.22 -26.82
C TRP A 114 0.91 7.30 -25.29
N ILE A 115 2.01 7.54 -24.54
CA ILE A 115 1.94 7.71 -23.08
C ILE A 115 1.20 9.00 -22.72
N ALA A 116 1.43 10.08 -23.48
CA ALA A 116 0.79 11.37 -23.23
C ALA A 116 -0.70 11.36 -23.56
N GLU A 117 -1.11 10.59 -24.57
CA GLU A 117 -2.52 10.37 -24.93
C GLU A 117 -3.29 9.63 -23.84
N HIS A 118 -2.61 8.79 -23.06
CA HIS A 118 -3.24 7.93 -22.06
C HIS A 118 -3.12 8.43 -20.63
N ILE A 119 -2.16 9.32 -20.34
CA ILE A 119 -1.85 9.77 -18.98
C ILE A 119 -1.66 11.28 -18.97
N GLU A 120 -2.61 11.97 -18.35
CA GLU A 120 -2.58 13.42 -18.20
C GLU A 120 -1.44 13.89 -17.28
N ALA A 121 -1.02 15.14 -17.42
CA ALA A 121 0.11 15.71 -16.71
C ALA A 121 0.05 15.56 -15.18
N VAL A 122 -1.13 15.78 -14.60
CA VAL A 122 -1.35 15.71 -13.14
C VAL A 122 -1.25 14.27 -12.65
N LEU A 123 -1.80 13.30 -13.38
CA LEU A 123 -1.69 11.87 -13.08
C LEU A 123 -0.24 11.39 -13.20
N ALA A 124 0.49 11.87 -14.20
CA ALA A 124 1.90 11.55 -14.33
C ALA A 124 2.73 12.01 -13.10
N GLN A 125 2.41 13.17 -12.51
CA GLN A 125 3.06 13.63 -11.28
C GLN A 125 2.83 12.68 -10.10
N THR A 126 1.63 12.11 -9.94
CA THR A 126 1.36 11.13 -8.87
C THR A 126 2.17 9.84 -9.08
N LEU A 127 2.37 9.42 -10.32
CA LEU A 127 3.26 8.31 -10.68
C LEU A 127 4.72 8.61 -10.31
N ALA A 128 5.19 9.83 -10.58
CA ALA A 128 6.56 10.23 -10.22
C ALA A 128 6.75 10.33 -8.70
N THR A 129 5.79 10.89 -7.96
CA THR A 129 5.80 10.87 -6.49
C THR A 129 5.87 9.44 -5.96
N ARG A 130 5.09 8.51 -6.54
CA ARG A 130 5.12 7.09 -6.20
C ARG A 130 6.49 6.47 -6.46
N ALA A 131 7.11 6.78 -7.59
CA ALA A 131 8.44 6.31 -7.96
C ALA A 131 9.52 6.88 -7.03
N TYR A 132 9.48 8.19 -6.75
CA TYR A 132 10.37 8.88 -5.82
C TYR A 132 10.30 8.26 -4.43
N ARG A 133 9.10 8.01 -3.88
CA ARG A 133 8.94 7.37 -2.56
C ARG A 133 9.59 5.98 -2.52
N ALA A 134 9.50 5.21 -3.61
CA ALA A 134 10.15 3.91 -3.70
C ALA A 134 11.69 4.04 -3.74
N LEU A 135 12.22 4.97 -4.54
CA LEU A 135 13.64 5.25 -4.66
C LEU A 135 14.22 5.81 -3.35
N ASN A 136 13.52 6.74 -2.70
CA ASN A 136 13.91 7.36 -1.44
C ASN A 136 14.05 6.30 -0.33
N ARG A 137 13.19 5.27 -0.30
CA ARG A 137 13.37 4.14 0.63
C ARG A 137 14.68 3.38 0.40
N VAL A 138 15.14 3.25 -0.84
CA VAL A 138 16.44 2.66 -1.16
C VAL A 138 17.59 3.60 -0.77
N CYS A 139 17.43 4.89 -1.06
CA CYS A 139 18.38 5.92 -0.68
C CYS A 139 18.65 5.92 0.83
N LEU A 140 17.59 5.86 1.63
CA LEU A 140 17.63 5.85 3.10
C LEU A 140 17.98 4.50 3.73
N GLY A 141 18.34 3.48 2.93
CA GLY A 141 18.63 2.12 3.45
C GLY A 141 17.42 1.36 3.99
N LYS A 142 16.20 1.91 3.87
CA LYS A 142 14.93 1.27 4.29
C LYS A 142 14.48 0.14 3.35
N ALA A 143 15.11 0.01 2.18
CA ALA A 143 14.87 -1.04 1.20
C ALA A 143 16.16 -1.38 0.43
N LYS A 144 16.34 -2.65 0.05
CA LYS A 144 17.53 -3.10 -0.72
C LYS A 144 17.50 -2.65 -2.18
N ARG A 145 16.32 -2.68 -2.82
CA ARG A 145 16.15 -2.35 -4.25
C ARG A 145 14.73 -1.87 -4.54
N VAL A 146 14.60 -1.06 -5.59
CA VAL A 146 13.29 -0.75 -6.19
C VAL A 146 12.79 -1.95 -7.00
N ARG A 147 11.47 -2.05 -7.15
CA ARG A 147 10.83 -3.11 -7.94
C ARG A 147 10.05 -2.50 -9.10
N PHE A 148 10.54 -2.76 -10.30
CA PHE A 148 9.83 -2.47 -11.54
C PHE A 148 8.53 -3.27 -11.64
N LYS A 149 7.54 -2.68 -12.33
CA LYS A 149 6.24 -3.29 -12.58
C LYS A 149 6.34 -4.13 -13.85
N SER A 150 6.26 -5.44 -13.70
CA SER A 150 6.22 -6.37 -14.83
C SER A 150 4.83 -6.41 -15.46
N ARG A 151 4.75 -6.78 -16.75
CA ARG A 151 3.48 -6.98 -17.46
C ARG A 151 2.52 -7.89 -16.69
N GLY A 152 3.00 -9.04 -16.23
CA GLY A 152 2.17 -9.99 -15.47
C GLY A 152 1.77 -9.57 -14.04
N ARG A 153 2.35 -8.51 -13.46
CA ARG A 153 1.85 -7.93 -12.20
C ARG A 153 0.99 -6.68 -12.46
N GLY A 154 1.22 -6.03 -13.60
CA GLY A 154 0.49 -4.84 -14.03
C GLY A 154 0.69 -3.63 -13.12
N PHE A 155 -0.02 -2.57 -13.49
CA PHE A 155 -0.26 -1.39 -12.68
C PHE A 155 -1.76 -1.34 -12.39
N CYS A 156 -2.18 -1.69 -11.18
CA CYS A 156 -3.60 -1.92 -10.89
C CYS A 156 -4.30 -0.75 -10.15
N SER A 157 -3.63 0.40 -10.05
CA SER A 157 -4.18 1.55 -9.33
C SER A 157 -3.58 2.85 -9.83
N ILE A 158 -4.40 3.80 -10.26
CA ILE A 158 -3.97 5.14 -10.65
C ILE A 158 -4.83 6.17 -9.91
N GLU A 159 -4.19 7.22 -9.41
CA GLU A 159 -4.84 8.22 -8.57
C GLU A 159 -4.54 9.61 -9.08
N ASN A 160 -5.53 10.48 -8.96
CA ASN A 160 -5.35 11.88 -9.21
C ASN A 160 -4.85 12.61 -7.96
N LYS A 161 -4.31 13.82 -8.15
CA LYS A 161 -3.86 14.71 -7.06
C LYS A 161 -5.01 15.56 -6.51
N ARG A 162 -6.01 15.82 -7.35
CA ARG A 162 -7.14 16.72 -7.14
C ARG A 162 -8.36 16.20 -7.90
N HIS A 163 -9.51 16.84 -7.72
CA HIS A 163 -10.80 16.37 -8.25
C HIS A 163 -11.33 17.21 -9.44
N ASP A 164 -10.68 18.32 -9.77
CA ASP A 164 -11.09 19.27 -10.81
C ASP A 164 -10.72 18.86 -12.25
N THR A 165 -9.61 18.15 -12.47
CA THR A 165 -9.06 17.87 -13.81
C THR A 165 -8.75 16.39 -14.03
N GLY A 166 -9.01 15.84 -15.21
CA GLY A 166 -8.69 14.43 -15.56
C GLY A 166 -9.58 13.42 -14.83
N LEU A 167 -8.98 12.38 -14.25
CA LEU A 167 -9.65 11.34 -13.46
C LEU A 167 -10.42 11.92 -12.26
N ARG A 168 -11.75 12.01 -12.37
CA ARG A 168 -12.61 12.59 -11.32
C ARG A 168 -13.97 11.90 -11.23
N PHE A 169 -14.62 12.02 -10.08
CA PHE A 169 -15.91 11.40 -9.83
C PHE A 169 -17.02 12.45 -9.74
N VAL A 170 -18.07 12.32 -10.55
CA VAL A 170 -19.20 13.26 -10.56
C VAL A 170 -20.44 12.53 -10.06
N LEU A 171 -21.14 13.14 -9.12
CA LEU A 171 -22.44 12.68 -8.65
C LEU A 171 -23.51 13.57 -9.28
N GLN A 172 -24.49 12.96 -9.92
CA GLN A 172 -25.68 13.69 -10.39
C GLN A 172 -26.56 14.07 -9.20
N PRO A 173 -27.24 15.21 -9.27
CA PRO A 173 -28.12 15.63 -8.20
C PRO A 173 -29.40 14.76 -8.18
N PRO A 174 -30.18 14.80 -7.08
CA PRO A 174 -31.34 13.93 -6.89
C PRO A 174 -32.36 14.02 -8.02
N GLU A 175 -32.57 15.20 -8.59
CA GLU A 175 -33.53 15.46 -9.66
C GLU A 175 -33.13 14.74 -10.97
N LYS A 176 -31.86 14.36 -11.11
CA LYS A 176 -31.30 13.63 -12.25
C LYS A 176 -31.03 12.15 -11.96
N GLY A 177 -31.62 11.61 -10.89
CA GLY A 177 -31.58 10.18 -10.58
C GLY A 177 -30.38 9.71 -9.75
N ASN A 178 -29.64 10.61 -9.10
CA ASN A 178 -28.57 10.26 -8.15
C ASN A 178 -27.48 9.30 -8.70
N ALA A 179 -27.22 9.29 -10.01
CA ALA A 179 -26.20 8.41 -10.57
C ALA A 179 -24.80 9.02 -10.42
N GLY A 180 -23.82 8.18 -10.07
CA GLY A 180 -22.41 8.58 -9.96
C GLY A 180 -21.58 8.03 -11.11
N PHE A 181 -20.61 8.82 -11.58
CA PHE A 181 -19.75 8.46 -12.71
C PHE A 181 -18.30 8.79 -12.42
N LEU A 182 -17.40 7.85 -12.72
CA LEU A 182 -15.98 8.15 -12.86
C LEU A 182 -15.73 8.61 -14.30
N LEU A 183 -15.23 9.83 -14.45
CA LEU A 183 -14.85 10.42 -15.73
C LEU A 183 -13.34 10.30 -15.92
N TRP A 184 -12.90 9.75 -17.05
CA TRP A 184 -11.49 9.72 -17.41
C TRP A 184 -11.29 9.56 -18.92
N ASN A 185 -10.49 10.44 -19.52
CA ASN A 185 -10.08 10.39 -20.93
C ASN A 185 -11.24 10.13 -21.93
N GLY A 186 -12.35 10.85 -21.75
CA GLY A 186 -13.56 10.72 -22.57
C GLY A 186 -14.53 9.61 -22.12
N ASP A 187 -14.08 8.65 -21.32
CA ASP A 187 -14.96 7.61 -20.78
C ASP A 187 -15.77 8.11 -19.58
N ARG A 188 -17.06 7.74 -19.57
CA ARG A 188 -17.99 7.90 -18.45
C ARG A 188 -18.34 6.53 -17.91
N LEU A 189 -17.77 6.20 -16.74
CA LEU A 189 -17.90 4.89 -16.11
C LEU A 189 -18.93 4.96 -14.97
N PRO A 190 -20.13 4.35 -15.10
CA PRO A 190 -21.13 4.39 -14.04
C PRO A 190 -20.65 3.66 -12.79
N ALA A 191 -20.81 4.27 -11.62
CA ALA A 191 -20.61 3.63 -10.33
C ALA A 191 -21.90 2.97 -9.85
N ARG A 192 -21.75 1.76 -9.31
CA ARG A 192 -22.83 1.03 -8.65
C ARG A 192 -22.94 1.57 -7.22
N ILE A 193 -23.91 2.43 -6.99
CA ILE A 193 -24.17 3.06 -5.70
C ILE A 193 -25.33 2.35 -5.04
N ASP A 194 -25.10 1.86 -3.82
CA ASP A 194 -26.14 1.35 -2.95
C ASP A 194 -26.56 2.48 -1.99
N TRP A 195 -27.73 3.06 -2.26
CA TRP A 195 -28.30 4.16 -1.47
C TRP A 195 -28.92 3.70 -0.14
N GLN A 196 -29.02 2.38 0.09
CA GLN A 196 -29.48 1.83 1.37
C GLN A 196 -28.31 1.64 2.36
N ASP A 197 -27.06 1.61 1.88
CA ASP A 197 -25.89 1.51 2.75
C ASP A 197 -25.54 2.88 3.38
N GLU A 198 -25.78 2.99 4.69
CA GLU A 198 -25.41 4.14 5.52
C GLU A 198 -23.95 4.62 5.31
N VAL A 199 -22.99 3.71 5.07
CA VAL A 199 -21.58 4.06 4.86
C VAL A 199 -21.37 4.74 3.51
N VAL A 200 -22.10 4.29 2.49
CA VAL A 200 -22.05 4.85 1.14
C VAL A 200 -22.68 6.24 1.15
N CYS A 201 -23.89 6.37 1.71
CA CYS A 201 -24.60 7.65 1.84
C CYS A 201 -23.82 8.67 2.65
N HIS A 202 -23.27 8.28 3.80
CA HIS A 202 -22.36 9.12 4.59
C HIS A 202 -21.17 9.59 3.74
N GLY A 203 -20.51 8.67 3.05
CA GLY A 203 -19.34 8.99 2.25
C GLY A 203 -19.64 9.97 1.10
N LEU A 204 -20.75 9.79 0.39
CA LEU A 204 -21.12 10.64 -0.75
C LEU A 204 -21.55 12.05 -0.36
N ARG A 205 -21.91 12.29 0.91
CA ARG A 205 -22.16 13.64 1.46
C ARG A 205 -20.88 14.44 1.72
N HIS A 206 -19.74 13.76 1.83
CA HIS A 206 -18.46 14.42 2.09
C HIS A 206 -17.77 14.91 0.82
N ARG A 207 -17.02 16.01 0.95
CA ARG A 207 -16.21 16.54 -0.15
C ARG A 207 -15.17 15.53 -0.62
N ILE A 208 -15.11 15.32 -1.93
CA ILE A 208 -14.12 14.47 -2.60
C ILE A 208 -12.81 15.25 -2.78
N LYS A 209 -11.72 14.77 -2.16
CA LYS A 209 -10.38 15.33 -2.36
C LYS A 209 -9.79 14.91 -3.71
N TYR A 210 -9.88 13.61 -4.01
CA TYR A 210 -9.46 13.03 -5.28
C TYR A 210 -10.06 11.64 -5.47
N ALA A 211 -10.07 11.17 -6.73
CA ALA A 211 -10.48 9.82 -7.10
C ALA A 211 -9.28 8.95 -7.48
N ARG A 212 -9.41 7.64 -7.26
CA ARG A 212 -8.44 6.62 -7.66
C ARG A 212 -9.17 5.48 -8.37
N LEU A 213 -8.76 5.15 -9.57
CA LEU A 213 -9.20 3.94 -10.25
C LEU A 213 -8.42 2.74 -9.68
N LEU A 214 -9.14 1.66 -9.37
CA LEU A 214 -8.61 0.38 -8.94
C LEU A 214 -9.03 -0.73 -9.89
N GLN A 215 -8.08 -1.52 -10.37
CA GLN A 215 -8.32 -2.77 -11.08
C GLN A 215 -8.03 -3.95 -10.17
N ARG A 216 -8.92 -4.94 -10.12
CA ARG A 216 -8.76 -6.15 -9.30
C ARG A 216 -9.17 -7.40 -10.07
N PRO A 217 -8.47 -8.53 -9.90
CA PRO A 217 -8.90 -9.78 -10.50
C PRO A 217 -10.24 -10.24 -9.90
N ALA A 218 -11.17 -10.58 -10.78
CA ALA A 218 -12.42 -11.23 -10.45
C ALA A 218 -12.19 -12.67 -9.96
N SER A 219 -13.25 -13.32 -9.45
CA SER A 219 -13.22 -14.76 -9.16
C SER A 219 -13.12 -15.61 -10.44
N SER A 220 -13.80 -15.17 -11.50
CA SER A 220 -13.78 -15.78 -12.83
C SER A 220 -14.18 -14.72 -13.88
N LYS A 221 -13.96 -15.03 -15.16
CA LYS A 221 -14.44 -14.20 -16.28
C LYS A 221 -15.96 -14.09 -16.36
N ARG A 222 -16.69 -15.05 -15.77
CA ARG A 222 -18.17 -15.07 -15.72
C ARG A 222 -18.74 -14.37 -14.49
N ALA A 223 -17.89 -13.88 -13.59
CA ALA A 223 -18.36 -13.29 -12.36
C ALA A 223 -19.00 -11.93 -12.63
N ALA A 224 -20.11 -11.60 -11.96
CA ALA A 224 -20.81 -10.33 -12.17
C ALA A 224 -19.88 -9.11 -12.09
N GLY A 225 -19.96 -8.21 -13.08
CA GLY A 225 -19.10 -7.02 -13.18
C GLY A 225 -17.64 -7.29 -13.55
N ALA A 226 -17.28 -8.52 -13.94
CA ALA A 226 -15.97 -8.81 -14.51
C ALA A 226 -15.95 -8.51 -16.02
N ASP A 227 -14.83 -8.03 -16.52
CA ASP A 227 -14.57 -7.89 -17.95
C ASP A 227 -14.17 -9.23 -18.59
N ALA A 228 -13.94 -9.20 -19.92
CA ALA A 228 -13.55 -10.37 -20.70
C ALA A 228 -12.20 -10.99 -20.26
N GLU A 229 -11.33 -10.26 -19.56
CA GLU A 229 -10.08 -10.78 -19.00
C GLU A 229 -10.21 -11.29 -17.57
N GLY A 230 -11.37 -11.04 -16.94
CA GLY A 230 -11.66 -11.42 -15.57
C GLY A 230 -11.13 -10.39 -14.57
N ASP A 231 -11.13 -9.11 -14.93
CA ASP A 231 -10.85 -7.99 -14.05
C ASP A 231 -12.13 -7.22 -13.69
N ARG A 232 -12.15 -6.62 -12.51
CA ARG A 232 -13.19 -5.71 -12.03
C ARG A 232 -12.57 -4.36 -11.74
N TYR A 233 -13.35 -3.31 -11.97
CA TYR A 233 -12.94 -1.94 -11.75
C TYR A 233 -13.75 -1.33 -10.61
N CYS A 234 -13.07 -0.57 -9.75
CA CYS A 234 -13.71 0.21 -8.71
C CYS A 234 -13.13 1.63 -8.75
N VAL A 235 -13.95 2.61 -8.39
CA VAL A 235 -13.45 3.93 -7.99
C VAL A 235 -13.28 3.94 -6.48
N GLN A 236 -12.13 4.43 -6.02
CA GLN A 236 -11.87 4.72 -4.62
C GLN A 236 -11.80 6.23 -4.43
N LEU A 237 -12.73 6.77 -3.66
CA LEU A 237 -12.84 8.19 -3.34
C LEU A 237 -12.08 8.46 -2.05
N ALA A 238 -11.17 9.42 -2.08
CA ALA A 238 -10.57 9.98 -0.88
C ALA A 238 -11.43 11.17 -0.42
N LEU A 239 -12.13 10.99 0.69
CA LEU A 239 -13.15 11.90 1.20
C LEU A 239 -12.62 12.65 2.43
N GLU A 240 -13.03 13.90 2.56
CA GLU A 240 -12.71 14.75 3.70
C GLU A 240 -13.51 14.41 4.94
N GLY A 241 -12.85 14.27 6.09
CA GLY A 241 -13.50 14.00 7.38
C GLY A 241 -13.24 12.58 7.90
N MET A 242 -14.21 12.08 8.68
CA MET A 242 -14.10 10.81 9.40
C MET A 242 -15.06 9.76 8.80
N PRO A 243 -14.65 8.48 8.76
CA PRO A 243 -15.51 7.43 8.23
C PRO A 243 -16.75 7.20 9.11
N HIS A 244 -17.85 6.78 8.49
CA HIS A 244 -19.06 6.38 9.21
C HIS A 244 -18.78 5.24 10.19
N ARG A 245 -19.39 5.32 11.37
CA ARG A 245 -19.34 4.25 12.38
C ARG A 245 -20.74 3.67 12.53
N LYS A 246 -20.90 2.41 12.13
CA LYS A 246 -22.15 1.66 12.33
C LYS A 246 -22.49 1.59 13.82
N ALA A 247 -23.76 1.73 14.17
CA ALA A 247 -24.23 1.72 15.57
C ALA A 247 -23.78 0.47 16.35
N LYS A 248 -23.79 -0.71 15.69
CA LYS A 248 -23.34 -1.99 16.25
C LYS A 248 -21.85 -2.05 16.64
N HIS A 249 -21.04 -1.06 16.24
CA HIS A 249 -19.60 -1.03 16.54
C HIS A 249 -19.34 -0.01 17.64
N THR A 250 -19.70 -0.39 18.86
CA THR A 250 -19.44 0.37 20.08
C THR A 250 -17.94 0.42 20.39
N VAL A 251 -17.54 1.40 21.20
CA VAL A 251 -16.16 1.54 21.68
C VAL A 251 -16.25 1.66 23.20
N GLY A 252 -15.65 0.70 23.90
CA GLY A 252 -15.57 0.70 25.36
C GLY A 252 -14.66 1.80 25.87
N GLN A 253 -14.73 2.05 27.17
CA GLN A 253 -13.80 2.92 27.88
C GLN A 253 -12.76 2.06 28.61
N GLY A 254 -11.61 2.64 28.92
CA GLY A 254 -10.57 1.95 29.69
C GLY A 254 -9.45 1.36 28.84
N ILE A 255 -8.55 0.69 29.55
CA ILE A 255 -7.29 0.17 29.02
C ILE A 255 -7.43 -1.32 28.68
N VAL A 256 -6.86 -1.73 27.55
CA VAL A 256 -6.72 -3.13 27.15
C VAL A 256 -5.24 -3.43 26.96
N GLY A 257 -4.69 -4.25 27.85
CA GLY A 257 -3.40 -4.89 27.64
C GLY A 257 -3.55 -5.97 26.57
N ALA A 258 -2.72 -5.92 25.54
CA ALA A 258 -2.74 -6.92 24.48
C ALA A 258 -1.33 -7.46 24.26
N ASP A 259 -1.21 -8.78 24.29
CA ASP A 259 0.01 -9.47 23.91
C ASP A 259 -0.21 -10.26 22.62
N LEU A 260 0.75 -10.15 21.70
CA LEU A 260 0.66 -10.78 20.39
C LEU A 260 1.72 -11.87 20.29
N GLY A 261 1.28 -13.06 19.91
CA GLY A 261 2.14 -14.12 19.41
C GLY A 261 2.15 -14.19 17.88
N PRO A 262 2.97 -15.08 17.29
CA PRO A 262 2.96 -15.35 15.84
C PRO A 262 1.60 -15.83 15.31
N SER A 263 0.81 -16.47 16.19
CA SER A 263 -0.52 -17.01 15.88
C SER A 263 -1.61 -16.61 16.87
N THR A 264 -1.26 -16.12 18.05
CA THR A 264 -2.18 -15.89 19.17
C THR A 264 -2.30 -14.41 19.51
N LEU A 265 -3.37 -14.06 20.19
CA LEU A 265 -3.64 -12.76 20.77
C LEU A 265 -4.16 -12.99 22.19
N ALA A 266 -3.43 -12.50 23.18
CA ALA A 266 -3.92 -12.41 24.55
C ALA A 266 -4.48 -10.99 24.77
N LEU A 267 -5.63 -10.89 25.42
CA LEU A 267 -6.28 -9.63 25.78
C LEU A 267 -6.54 -9.64 27.28
N VAL A 268 -6.18 -8.55 27.94
CA VAL A 268 -6.42 -8.30 29.36
C VAL A 268 -7.09 -6.93 29.45
N PRO A 269 -8.43 -6.86 29.46
CA PRO A 269 -9.13 -5.60 29.67
C PRO A 269 -8.94 -5.13 31.12
N GLN A 270 -9.13 -3.83 31.36
CA GLN A 270 -9.09 -3.25 32.69
C GLN A 270 -10.21 -3.80 33.58
N GLU A 271 -11.38 -4.03 32.99
CA GLU A 271 -12.54 -4.64 33.62
C GLU A 271 -13.00 -5.81 32.74
N GLY A 272 -13.17 -6.98 33.34
CA GLY A 272 -13.57 -8.22 32.66
C GLY A 272 -12.48 -9.29 32.61
N GLU A 273 -12.80 -10.39 31.96
CA GLU A 273 -11.94 -11.58 31.91
C GLU A 273 -10.81 -11.43 30.88
N ALA A 274 -9.64 -11.97 31.24
CA ALA A 274 -8.55 -12.13 30.29
C ALA A 274 -8.89 -13.24 29.29
N SER A 275 -8.53 -13.04 28.01
CA SER A 275 -8.73 -14.04 26.96
C SER A 275 -7.42 -14.35 26.23
N LEU A 276 -7.26 -15.61 25.82
CA LEU A 276 -6.18 -16.05 24.95
C LEU A 276 -6.78 -16.76 23.74
N GLU A 277 -6.60 -16.17 22.56
CA GLU A 277 -7.22 -16.67 21.35
C GLU A 277 -6.22 -16.88 20.22
N VAL A 278 -6.51 -17.85 19.34
CA VAL A 278 -5.80 -18.02 18.08
C VAL A 278 -6.36 -17.05 17.05
N LEU A 279 -5.51 -16.18 16.51
CA LEU A 279 -5.90 -15.23 15.46
C LEU A 279 -6.48 -15.96 14.26
N CYS A 280 -7.63 -15.49 13.79
CA CYS A 280 -8.29 -16.02 12.59
C CYS A 280 -8.55 -17.54 12.66
N VAL A 281 -8.92 -18.11 13.82
CA VAL A 281 -9.13 -19.57 13.99
C VAL A 281 -10.00 -20.19 12.90
N GLU A 282 -11.05 -19.49 12.46
CA GLU A 282 -11.97 -19.85 11.37
C GLU A 282 -11.34 -19.94 9.97
N LEU A 283 -10.07 -19.52 9.81
CA LEU A 283 -9.38 -19.57 8.54
C LEU A 283 -8.99 -21.02 8.20
N ALA A 284 -9.78 -21.66 7.34
CA ALA A 284 -9.52 -23.00 6.82
C ALA A 284 -8.89 -22.97 5.40
N PRO A 285 -7.55 -22.91 5.26
CA PRO A 285 -6.90 -23.05 3.96
C PRO A 285 -7.08 -24.46 3.39
N ASP A 286 -7.48 -24.55 2.12
CA ASP A 286 -7.38 -25.80 1.35
C ASP A 286 -5.90 -26.03 0.91
N GLU A 287 -5.06 -26.39 1.88
CA GLU A 287 -3.63 -26.59 1.69
C GLU A 287 -3.35 -27.72 0.70
N ARG A 288 -4.18 -28.77 0.70
CA ARG A 288 -4.07 -29.90 -0.23
C ARG A 288 -4.22 -29.41 -1.67
N ALA A 289 -5.22 -28.59 -1.99
CA ALA A 289 -5.35 -28.06 -3.35
C ALA A 289 -4.27 -27.05 -3.70
N ILE A 290 -3.82 -26.20 -2.77
CA ILE A 290 -2.70 -25.28 -3.03
C ILE A 290 -1.44 -26.08 -3.36
N ARG A 291 -1.13 -27.13 -2.60
CA ARG A 291 0.00 -28.05 -2.87
C ARG A 291 -0.15 -28.76 -4.21
N ARG A 292 -1.35 -29.25 -4.57
CA ARG A 292 -1.61 -29.86 -5.89
C ARG A 292 -1.33 -28.88 -7.03
N LEU A 293 -1.81 -27.64 -6.93
CA LEU A 293 -1.55 -26.59 -7.93
C LEU A 293 -0.06 -26.22 -8.01
N GLN A 294 0.65 -26.15 -6.89
CA GLN A 294 2.09 -25.90 -6.87
C GLN A 294 2.87 -27.01 -7.58
N ARG A 295 2.57 -28.28 -7.29
CA ARG A 295 3.18 -29.44 -7.96
C ARG A 295 2.87 -29.45 -9.45
N GLN A 296 1.63 -29.14 -9.84
CA GLN A 296 1.24 -29.02 -11.24
C GLN A 296 2.00 -27.90 -11.97
N MET A 297 2.15 -26.73 -11.33
CA MET A 297 2.95 -25.61 -11.86
C MET A 297 4.42 -26.01 -12.02
N ASP A 298 4.98 -26.75 -11.06
CA ASP A 298 6.36 -27.22 -11.11
C ASP A 298 6.60 -28.16 -12.29
N ARG A 299 5.74 -29.17 -12.48
CA ARG A 299 5.78 -30.08 -13.63
C ARG A 299 5.67 -29.35 -14.96
N GLN A 300 4.69 -28.44 -15.08
CA GLN A 300 4.50 -27.62 -16.28
C GLN A 300 5.73 -26.76 -16.60
N ARG A 301 6.41 -26.23 -15.57
CA ARG A 301 7.63 -25.44 -15.74
C ARG A 301 8.80 -26.30 -16.21
N ARG A 302 8.96 -27.51 -15.67
CA ARG A 302 10.01 -28.47 -16.07
C ARG A 302 9.86 -28.86 -17.54
N VAL A 303 8.67 -29.31 -17.93
CA VAL A 303 8.37 -29.71 -19.32
C VAL A 303 8.59 -28.58 -20.31
N ALA A 304 8.21 -27.35 -19.96
CA ALA A 304 8.37 -26.20 -20.85
C ALA A 304 9.81 -25.66 -20.92
N ASN A 305 10.70 -26.11 -20.03
CA ASN A 305 12.08 -25.60 -19.92
C ASN A 305 13.07 -26.73 -19.55
N PRO A 306 13.14 -27.84 -20.32
CA PRO A 306 13.98 -28.98 -20.00
C PRO A 306 15.48 -28.61 -19.91
N GLU A 307 15.91 -27.62 -20.69
CA GLU A 307 17.29 -27.12 -20.74
C GLU A 307 17.80 -26.60 -19.39
N HIS A 308 16.90 -26.19 -18.49
CA HIS A 308 17.27 -25.68 -17.17
C HIS A 308 17.47 -26.76 -16.11
N TYR A 309 17.16 -28.02 -16.41
CA TYR A 309 17.21 -29.13 -15.46
C TYR A 309 18.31 -30.12 -15.84
N ASP A 310 18.96 -30.71 -14.83
CA ASP A 310 19.89 -31.83 -15.02
C ASP A 310 19.13 -33.16 -15.12
N GLU A 311 19.85 -34.24 -15.40
CA GLU A 311 19.29 -35.60 -15.51
C GLU A 311 18.59 -36.06 -14.22
N LYS A 312 19.02 -35.53 -13.07
CA LYS A 312 18.42 -35.77 -11.74
C LYS A 312 17.23 -34.84 -11.45
N GLY A 313 16.80 -34.03 -12.43
CA GLY A 313 15.67 -33.09 -12.32
C GLY A 313 15.92 -31.90 -11.39
N ARG A 314 17.17 -31.64 -11.00
CA ARG A 314 17.57 -30.47 -10.21
C ARG A 314 17.86 -29.30 -11.14
N LEU A 315 17.78 -28.08 -10.61
CA LEU A 315 18.01 -26.88 -11.39
C LEU A 315 19.51 -26.69 -11.66
N LYS A 316 19.94 -26.79 -12.93
CA LYS A 316 21.34 -26.61 -13.35
C LYS A 316 21.90 -25.28 -12.85
N LYS A 317 23.08 -25.25 -12.21
CA LYS A 317 23.74 -24.00 -11.80
C LYS A 317 24.15 -23.21 -13.06
N GLN A 318 23.79 -21.94 -13.16
CA GLN A 318 24.02 -21.12 -14.37
C GLN A 318 24.85 -19.84 -14.09
N GLY A 319 25.65 -19.86 -13.03
CA GLY A 319 26.44 -18.71 -12.59
C GLY A 319 25.59 -17.44 -12.43
N THR A 320 26.07 -16.33 -12.97
CA THR A 320 25.42 -15.00 -12.91
C THR A 320 24.35 -14.75 -14.00
N LYS A 321 24.18 -15.66 -14.96
CA LYS A 321 23.23 -15.47 -16.08
C LYS A 321 21.78 -15.63 -15.60
N LYS A 322 20.90 -14.71 -16.03
CA LYS A 322 19.46 -14.77 -15.71
C LYS A 322 18.75 -15.78 -16.62
N ARG A 323 18.13 -16.80 -16.03
CA ARG A 323 17.29 -17.77 -16.74
C ARG A 323 16.03 -17.11 -17.32
N ARG A 324 15.78 -17.35 -18.61
CA ARG A 324 14.53 -16.98 -19.28
C ARG A 324 13.53 -18.13 -19.14
N TRP A 325 12.53 -17.97 -18.28
CA TRP A 325 11.50 -18.99 -18.10
C TRP A 325 10.40 -18.86 -19.17
N LYS A 326 10.28 -19.87 -20.04
CA LYS A 326 9.11 -20.07 -20.90
C LYS A 326 7.90 -20.40 -20.02
N GLN A 327 6.83 -19.62 -20.17
CA GLN A 327 5.58 -19.77 -19.42
C GLN A 327 4.44 -20.08 -20.38
N SER A 328 4.09 -21.36 -20.50
CA SER A 328 2.97 -21.81 -21.34
C SER A 328 1.64 -21.19 -20.88
N LYS A 329 0.66 -21.07 -21.79
CA LYS A 329 -0.70 -20.60 -21.47
C LYS A 329 -1.32 -21.45 -20.34
N ARG A 330 -1.09 -22.77 -20.35
CA ARG A 330 -1.53 -23.70 -19.30
C ARG A 330 -0.88 -23.40 -17.94
N TYR A 331 0.42 -23.12 -17.88
CA TYR A 331 1.11 -22.69 -16.66
C TYR A 331 0.51 -21.40 -16.09
N GLN A 332 0.23 -20.42 -16.95
CA GLN A 332 -0.38 -19.17 -16.54
C GLN A 332 -1.78 -19.38 -15.98
N ALA A 333 -2.60 -20.25 -16.58
CA ALA A 333 -3.91 -20.62 -16.07
C ALA A 333 -3.83 -21.29 -14.68
N THR A 334 -2.94 -22.27 -14.49
CA THR A 334 -2.71 -22.91 -13.17
C THR A 334 -2.27 -21.87 -12.12
N ARG A 335 -1.38 -20.96 -12.49
CA ARG A 335 -0.92 -19.88 -11.62
C ARG A 335 -2.06 -18.93 -11.22
N ARG A 336 -2.95 -18.57 -12.15
CA ARG A 336 -4.17 -17.78 -11.85
C ARG A 336 -5.08 -18.51 -10.87
N ARG A 337 -5.31 -19.82 -11.04
CA ARG A 337 -6.10 -20.64 -10.10
C ARG A 337 -5.53 -20.62 -8.68
N LYS A 338 -4.21 -20.77 -8.53
CA LYS A 338 -3.53 -20.66 -7.22
C LYS A 338 -3.74 -19.27 -6.62
N ALA A 339 -3.48 -18.22 -7.39
CA ALA A 339 -3.65 -16.83 -6.95
C ALA A 339 -5.09 -16.52 -6.52
N SER A 340 -6.10 -17.08 -7.20
CA SER A 340 -7.51 -16.94 -6.81
C SER A 340 -7.83 -17.59 -5.46
N LYS A 341 -7.30 -18.80 -5.18
CA LYS A 341 -7.44 -19.44 -3.86
C LYS A 341 -6.77 -18.59 -2.75
N GLU A 342 -5.54 -18.14 -2.98
CA GLU A 342 -4.82 -17.28 -2.04
C GLU A 342 -5.55 -15.94 -1.80
N ARG A 343 -6.13 -15.34 -2.85
CA ARG A 343 -6.91 -14.10 -2.74
C ARG A 343 -8.14 -14.27 -1.85
N LYS A 344 -8.90 -15.36 -1.99
CA LYS A 344 -10.06 -15.66 -1.14
C LYS A 344 -9.65 -15.77 0.33
N LEU A 345 -8.54 -16.47 0.61
CA LEU A 345 -7.98 -16.60 1.95
C LEU A 345 -7.58 -15.23 2.54
N VAL A 346 -6.90 -14.39 1.76
CA VAL A 346 -6.52 -13.03 2.18
C VAL A 346 -7.74 -12.17 2.49
N ALA A 347 -8.81 -12.27 1.69
CA ALA A 347 -10.05 -11.53 1.90
C ALA A 347 -10.79 -12.01 3.18
N HIS A 348 -10.92 -13.32 3.38
CA HIS A 348 -11.52 -13.89 4.59
C HIS A 348 -10.74 -13.44 5.84
N ARG A 349 -9.41 -13.56 5.81
CA ARG A 349 -8.54 -13.08 6.89
C ARG A 349 -8.70 -11.60 7.20
N LYS A 350 -8.84 -10.76 6.16
CA LYS A 350 -9.09 -9.32 6.34
C LYS A 350 -10.42 -9.07 7.07
N SER A 351 -11.44 -9.87 6.77
CA SER A 351 -12.75 -9.83 7.46
C SER A 351 -12.61 -10.20 8.94
N LEU A 352 -11.96 -11.33 9.24
CA LEU A 352 -11.73 -11.81 10.60
C LEU A 352 -10.95 -10.79 11.45
N HIS A 353 -9.89 -10.21 10.90
CA HIS A 353 -9.16 -9.13 11.57
C HIS A 353 -10.02 -7.88 11.77
N GLY A 354 -10.88 -7.55 10.80
CA GLY A 354 -11.84 -6.46 10.94
C GLY A 354 -12.78 -6.68 12.12
N ARG A 355 -13.35 -7.88 12.22
CA ARG A 355 -14.23 -8.31 13.32
C ARG A 355 -13.51 -8.25 14.67
N LYS A 356 -12.35 -8.91 14.78
CA LYS A 356 -11.54 -8.91 16.02
C LYS A 356 -11.14 -7.50 16.45
N VAL A 357 -10.83 -6.59 15.53
CA VAL A 357 -10.55 -5.18 15.87
C VAL A 357 -11.76 -4.49 16.50
N HIS A 358 -12.97 -4.78 16.04
CA HIS A 358 -14.18 -4.24 16.66
C HIS A 358 -14.41 -4.84 18.05
N GLU A 359 -14.17 -6.14 18.23
CA GLU A 359 -14.23 -6.81 19.54
C GLU A 359 -13.23 -6.18 20.52
N VAL A 360 -11.96 -5.97 20.13
CA VAL A 360 -10.97 -5.32 21.00
C VAL A 360 -11.35 -3.87 21.33
N LEU A 361 -11.90 -3.12 20.37
CA LEU A 361 -12.33 -1.75 20.63
C LEU A 361 -13.57 -1.67 21.53
N ALA A 362 -14.42 -2.70 21.53
CA ALA A 362 -15.55 -2.81 22.44
C ALA A 362 -15.08 -3.00 23.89
N LEU A 363 -13.93 -3.66 24.11
CA LEU A 363 -13.32 -3.81 25.44
C LEU A 363 -12.71 -2.51 25.96
N GLY A 364 -12.17 -1.65 25.10
CA GLY A 364 -11.58 -0.39 25.54
C GLY A 364 -11.00 0.48 24.42
N ASN A 365 -10.86 1.77 24.70
CA ASN A 365 -10.37 2.76 23.74
C ASN A 365 -8.85 2.93 23.77
N THR A 366 -8.18 2.44 24.81
CA THR A 366 -6.73 2.56 25.00
C THR A 366 -6.10 1.19 24.95
N ILE A 367 -5.38 0.89 23.86
CA ILE A 367 -4.80 -0.43 23.65
C ILE A 367 -3.30 -0.35 23.85
N ILE A 368 -2.77 -1.17 24.76
CA ILE A 368 -1.34 -1.27 25.06
C ILE A 368 -0.82 -2.55 24.40
N LEU A 369 0.20 -2.42 23.54
CA LEU A 369 0.84 -3.54 22.83
C LEU A 369 2.35 -3.51 23.01
N GLU A 370 3.00 -4.67 22.99
CA GLU A 370 4.45 -4.73 22.88
C GLU A 370 4.95 -4.25 21.50
N LYS A 371 6.11 -3.61 21.48
CA LYS A 371 6.80 -3.21 20.25
C LYS A 371 7.54 -4.39 19.61
N ILE A 372 6.81 -5.15 18.79
CA ILE A 372 7.34 -6.37 18.16
C ILE A 372 7.91 -6.13 16.74
N SER A 373 8.96 -6.89 16.38
CA SER A 373 9.49 -6.96 15.02
C SER A 373 8.81 -8.04 14.18
N TYR A 374 7.72 -7.70 13.48
CA TYR A 374 7.04 -8.64 12.58
C TYR A 374 7.93 -9.19 11.45
N LYS A 375 9.01 -8.47 11.09
CA LYS A 375 9.99 -8.98 10.11
C LYS A 375 10.85 -10.11 10.68
N ALA A 376 11.13 -10.11 11.98
CA ALA A 376 11.83 -11.21 12.63
C ALA A 376 10.93 -12.45 12.68
N TRP A 377 9.68 -12.28 13.11
CA TRP A 377 8.68 -13.36 13.08
C TRP A 377 8.43 -13.93 11.68
N GLN A 378 8.43 -13.10 10.63
CA GLN A 378 8.31 -13.62 9.26
C GLN A 378 9.45 -14.56 8.86
N ARG A 379 10.63 -14.42 9.45
CA ARG A 379 11.78 -15.30 9.18
C ARG A 379 11.72 -16.58 10.00
N GLN A 380 11.34 -16.48 11.28
CA GLN A 380 11.31 -17.61 12.21
C GLN A 380 10.02 -18.43 12.09
N PHE A 381 8.87 -17.76 11.95
CA PHE A 381 7.52 -18.35 11.96
C PHE A 381 6.77 -18.08 10.65
N GLY A 382 7.46 -18.23 9.52
CA GLY A 382 6.97 -17.80 8.20
C GLY A 382 5.60 -18.39 7.82
N THR A 383 5.35 -19.67 8.14
CA THR A 383 4.08 -20.35 7.88
C THR A 383 2.95 -19.74 8.72
N SER A 384 3.12 -19.68 10.04
CA SER A 384 2.14 -19.14 10.99
C SER A 384 1.83 -17.68 10.73
N VAL A 385 2.86 -16.85 10.59
CA VAL A 385 2.71 -15.41 10.30
C VAL A 385 2.12 -15.19 8.90
N GLY A 386 2.47 -16.04 7.95
CA GLY A 386 1.92 -16.02 6.60
C GLY A 386 0.43 -16.31 6.57
N LEU A 387 -0.05 -17.21 7.44
CA LEU A 387 -1.45 -17.58 7.59
C LEU A 387 -2.23 -16.59 8.46
N ARG A 388 -1.79 -16.35 9.70
CA ARG A 388 -2.50 -15.56 10.72
C ARG A 388 -2.32 -14.04 10.56
N ALA A 389 -1.19 -13.60 10.04
CA ALA A 389 -0.86 -12.21 9.75
C ALA A 389 -1.08 -11.21 10.93
N PRO A 390 -0.46 -11.41 12.10
CA PRO A 390 -0.57 -10.50 13.25
C PRO A 390 -0.16 -9.06 12.93
N GLY A 391 0.82 -8.85 12.03
CA GLY A 391 1.18 -7.51 11.57
C GLY A 391 0.06 -6.79 10.80
N MET A 392 -0.85 -7.54 10.16
CA MET A 392 -2.04 -6.97 9.54
C MET A 392 -3.02 -6.51 10.62
N PHE A 393 -3.30 -7.33 11.63
CA PHE A 393 -4.15 -6.97 12.77
C PHE A 393 -3.73 -5.63 13.39
N VAL A 394 -2.44 -5.48 13.73
CA VAL A 394 -1.93 -4.23 14.31
C VAL A 394 -2.01 -3.04 13.34
N ALA A 395 -1.86 -3.27 12.03
CA ALA A 395 -2.08 -2.21 11.06
C ALA A 395 -3.55 -1.75 11.02
N TRP A 396 -4.51 -2.68 11.15
CA TRP A 396 -5.93 -2.35 11.28
C TRP A 396 -6.24 -1.63 12.59
N LEU A 397 -5.67 -2.12 13.68
CA LEU A 397 -5.67 -1.40 14.94
C LEU A 397 -5.02 -0.04 14.82
N ARG A 398 -4.17 0.31 13.84
CA ARG A 398 -3.57 1.66 13.69
C ARG A 398 -4.35 2.66 12.84
N VAL A 399 -5.33 2.22 12.03
CA VAL A 399 -6.07 3.11 11.12
C VAL A 399 -7.51 3.51 11.54
N ARG A 400 -8.13 2.84 12.51
CA ARG A 400 -9.40 3.26 13.15
C ARG A 400 -9.36 4.67 13.78
N PRO A 401 -10.48 5.39 13.91
CA PRO A 401 -10.55 6.66 14.66
C PRO A 401 -10.82 6.46 16.16
N LYS A 402 -10.67 7.52 16.97
CA LYS A 402 -11.06 7.61 18.40
C LYS A 402 -10.53 6.51 19.33
N ARG A 403 -9.23 6.24 19.26
CA ARG A 403 -8.53 5.33 20.18
C ARG A 403 -7.13 5.85 20.47
N ARG A 404 -6.55 5.38 21.55
CA ARG A 404 -5.14 5.61 21.90
C ARG A 404 -4.39 4.28 21.82
N LEU A 405 -3.50 4.13 20.85
CA LEU A 405 -2.66 2.94 20.72
C LEU A 405 -1.27 3.24 21.29
N ILE A 406 -0.90 2.57 22.37
CA ILE A 406 0.36 2.77 23.08
C ILE A 406 1.25 1.54 22.85
N PHE A 407 2.47 1.78 22.36
CA PHE A 407 3.46 0.72 22.21
C PHE A 407 4.44 0.75 23.38
N CYS A 408 4.43 -0.28 24.20
CA CYS A 408 5.41 -0.48 25.26
C CYS A 408 6.62 -1.23 24.72
N ARG A 409 7.82 -0.84 25.17
CA ARG A 409 9.02 -1.67 25.00
C ARG A 409 9.12 -2.55 26.24
N ALA A 410 9.18 -3.88 26.06
CA ALA A 410 9.64 -4.76 27.12
C ALA A 410 11.03 -4.28 27.57
N ARG A 411 11.18 -3.98 28.87
CA ARG A 411 12.48 -3.88 29.51
C ARG A 411 12.69 -5.21 30.22
N ALA A 412 13.63 -6.01 29.73
CA ALA A 412 14.12 -7.14 30.51
C ALA A 412 14.78 -6.57 31.77
N ARG A 413 14.35 -6.98 32.96
CA ARG A 413 15.19 -6.87 34.16
C ARG A 413 16.28 -7.93 34.06
N PRO A 414 17.52 -7.66 34.49
CA PRO A 414 18.48 -8.73 34.73
C PRO A 414 17.90 -9.68 35.79
N HIS A 415 17.98 -10.98 35.53
CA HIS A 415 17.58 -12.02 36.46
C HIS A 415 18.42 -11.93 37.74
N SER A 416 17.81 -11.58 38.87
CA SER A 416 18.17 -12.14 40.17
C SER A 416 17.29 -13.38 40.36
N GLY A 417 17.92 -14.53 40.54
CA GLY A 417 17.24 -15.82 40.61
C GLY A 417 16.24 -15.88 41.75
N GLU A 418 14.98 -16.12 41.41
CA GLU A 418 14.01 -16.87 42.20
C GLU A 418 12.78 -17.10 41.31
N VAL A 419 12.32 -18.35 41.27
CA VAL A 419 11.20 -18.80 40.44
C VAL A 419 9.90 -18.45 41.16
N SER A 420 9.12 -17.51 40.62
CA SER A 420 7.66 -17.49 40.84
C SER A 420 6.95 -16.72 39.71
N ASN A 421 5.82 -17.27 39.27
CA ASN A 421 4.90 -16.67 38.30
C ASN A 421 4.40 -15.31 38.82
N ALA A 422 4.90 -14.21 38.26
CA ALA A 422 4.36 -12.88 38.48
C ALA A 422 4.00 -12.21 37.15
N ALA A 423 2.75 -11.76 37.03
CA ALA A 423 2.27 -10.97 35.90
C ALA A 423 3.11 -9.68 35.73
N PRO A 424 3.47 -9.28 34.50
CA PRO A 424 4.29 -8.09 34.30
C PRO A 424 3.50 -6.81 34.60
N TYR A 425 3.94 -6.07 35.62
CA TYR A 425 3.44 -4.73 35.96
C TYR A 425 3.92 -3.69 34.92
N PHE A 426 3.01 -2.89 34.37
CA PHE A 426 3.31 -1.87 33.36
C PHE A 426 3.39 -0.47 33.99
N GLN A 427 4.58 0.12 34.11
CA GLN A 427 4.73 1.54 34.45
C GLN A 427 4.76 2.43 33.19
N PRO A 428 3.88 3.43 33.05
CA PRO A 428 3.97 4.44 32.01
C PRO A 428 5.17 5.37 32.27
N LYS A 429 6.01 5.60 31.24
CA LYS A 429 7.06 6.62 31.31
C LYS A 429 6.49 7.99 30.93
N GLY A 430 6.43 8.89 31.92
CA GLY A 430 6.53 10.35 31.76
C GLY A 430 5.41 11.02 30.98
N MET A 431 4.32 11.38 31.67
CA MET A 431 3.64 12.63 31.39
C MET A 431 4.49 13.74 32.00
N GLY A 432 5.09 14.59 31.17
CA GLY A 432 5.69 15.85 31.58
C GLY A 432 5.00 16.96 30.81
N GLY A 433 4.20 17.76 31.54
CA GLY A 433 3.78 19.12 31.19
C GLY A 433 2.75 19.28 30.07
N LEU A 434 1.50 19.46 30.49
CA LEU A 434 0.35 20.19 29.88
C LEU A 434 0.27 20.32 28.35
#